data_AF-A0A958KTF4-F1
#
_entry.id   AF-A0A958KTF4-F1
#
_cell.length_a   1.000
_cell.length_b   1.000
_cell.length_c   1.000
_cell.angle_alpha   90.00
_cell.angle_beta   90.00
_cell.angle_gamma   90.00
#
_symmetry.space_group_name_H-M   'P 1'
#
loop_
_entity.id
_entity.type
_entity.pdbx_description
1 polymer ?
#
loop_
_entity_poly.entity_id
_entity_poly.type
_entity_poly.pdbx_seq_one_letter_code
_entity_poly.pdbx_strand_id
1 'polypeptide(L)'
;MIFLFSVLTFYFASATDAPLNICYFSLNNEKEFGVTKNFIDKLNKNSPRKIQVQEFMSESGTPENDFQKLVESGTKCDGLVISGHHTGSFGGARANGSLEVDFLEKLSCNDKYKDWFSGVKALWLQGCRTMGVGKIEATQEGDLQFSADFHTERVGAVLEEDHLNLSFADLNMEFSATLDQDNPLSERYLRIFPTATTFGWTRTAPGVNARSELSLLYHMAHMAQKENYYDVKDNPIIDPLNDITPKQAVELATAVIDTITKPNDHCEASAIDAWIAHGTPIKNKGLGFSNPDL
;
A
#
# COMPACT_ATOMS: atom_id res chain seq x y z
N MET A 1 44.38 -53.99 -4.29
CA MET A 1 44.14 -52.63 -3.77
C MET A 1 42.82 -52.16 -4.38
N ILE A 2 41.71 -52.25 -3.65
CA ILE A 2 40.38 -51.87 -4.13
C ILE A 2 40.17 -50.42 -3.69
N PHE A 3 40.16 -49.48 -4.65
CA PHE A 3 39.81 -48.10 -4.40
C PHE A 3 38.27 -47.98 -4.37
N LEU A 4 37.71 -47.82 -3.16
CA LEU A 4 36.32 -47.42 -2.97
C LEU A 4 36.20 -45.92 -3.32
N PHE A 5 35.62 -45.62 -4.48
CA PHE A 5 35.18 -44.27 -4.81
C PHE A 5 33.92 -43.95 -4.01
N SER A 6 34.07 -43.23 -2.89
CA SER A 6 32.96 -42.67 -2.14
C SER A 6 32.44 -41.46 -2.91
N VAL A 7 31.35 -41.65 -3.66
CA VAL A 7 30.63 -40.56 -4.32
C VAL A 7 29.92 -39.75 -3.22
N LEU A 8 30.52 -38.63 -2.84
CA LEU A 8 29.86 -37.62 -2.01
C LEU A 8 28.75 -36.98 -2.86
N THR A 9 27.54 -37.48 -2.74
CA THR A 9 26.33 -36.79 -3.19
C THR A 9 26.09 -35.60 -2.26
N PHE A 10 26.59 -34.42 -2.66
CA PHE A 10 26.14 -33.15 -2.08
C PHE A 10 24.67 -32.97 -2.45
N TYR A 11 23.78 -33.35 -1.53
CA TYR A 11 22.41 -32.87 -1.52
C TYR A 11 22.47 -31.36 -1.28
N PHE A 12 22.46 -30.57 -2.35
CA PHE A 12 22.11 -29.16 -2.27
C PHE A 12 20.65 -29.12 -1.82
N ALA A 13 20.41 -28.96 -0.53
CA ALA A 13 19.13 -28.48 -0.06
C ALA A 13 18.94 -27.10 -0.70
N SER A 14 18.06 -26.99 -1.70
CA SER A 14 17.59 -25.70 -2.15
C SER A 14 17.06 -24.99 -0.92
N ALA A 15 17.79 -23.96 -0.46
CA ALA A 15 17.31 -23.07 0.58
C ALA A 15 16.01 -22.49 0.06
N THR A 16 14.88 -22.99 0.54
CA THR A 16 13.58 -22.39 0.24
C THR A 16 13.61 -21.02 0.88
N ASP A 17 13.58 -19.96 0.06
CA ASP A 17 13.56 -18.59 0.55
C ASP A 17 12.49 -18.43 1.62
N ALA A 18 12.85 -17.75 2.72
CA ALA A 18 11.92 -17.47 3.80
C ALA A 18 10.69 -16.72 3.26
N PRO A 19 9.47 -16.95 3.79
CA PRO A 19 8.28 -16.23 3.34
C PRO A 19 8.47 -14.71 3.41
N LEU A 20 7.90 -14.00 2.44
CA LEU A 20 7.77 -12.54 2.52
C LEU A 20 6.56 -12.18 3.37
N ASN A 21 6.67 -11.12 4.17
CA ASN A 21 5.60 -10.68 5.05
C ASN A 21 5.04 -9.33 4.60
N ILE A 22 3.74 -9.30 4.30
CA ILE A 22 2.96 -8.08 4.13
C ILE A 22 2.21 -7.83 5.43
N CYS A 23 2.61 -6.78 6.14
CA CYS A 23 1.92 -6.29 7.32
C CYS A 23 0.81 -5.34 6.87
N TYR A 24 -0.41 -5.63 7.28
CA TYR A 24 -1.59 -4.85 6.97
C TYR A 24 -2.04 -4.09 8.21
N PHE A 25 -2.33 -2.81 8.03
CA PHE A 25 -2.82 -1.93 9.07
C PHE A 25 -4.10 -1.26 8.52
N SER A 26 -5.25 -1.95 8.66
CA SER A 26 -6.51 -1.49 8.06
C SER A 26 -7.31 -0.60 9.01
N LEU A 27 -7.34 0.71 8.78
CA LEU A 27 -8.18 1.66 9.54
C LEU A 27 -9.53 1.94 8.86
N ASN A 28 -9.58 1.83 7.53
CA ASN A 28 -10.75 2.22 6.75
C ASN A 28 -11.93 1.25 6.94
N ASN A 29 -11.79 -0.01 6.51
CA ASN A 29 -12.84 -1.01 6.64
C ASN A 29 -12.31 -2.43 6.87
N GLU A 30 -13.16 -3.30 7.42
CA GLU A 30 -12.80 -4.68 7.79
C GLU A 30 -12.52 -5.63 6.62
N LYS A 31 -12.90 -5.28 5.39
CA LYS A 31 -12.78 -6.17 4.23
C LYS A 31 -11.40 -6.14 3.59
N GLU A 32 -10.68 -5.03 3.69
CA GLU A 32 -9.39 -4.78 3.04
C GLU A 32 -8.36 -5.90 3.29
N PHE A 33 -8.13 -6.23 4.56
CA PHE A 33 -7.27 -7.34 4.93
C PHE A 33 -7.82 -8.69 4.45
N GLY A 34 -9.09 -8.99 4.71
CA GLY A 34 -9.67 -10.30 4.36
C GLY A 34 -9.62 -10.60 2.87
N VAL A 35 -9.89 -9.60 2.03
CA VAL A 35 -9.82 -9.70 0.57
C VAL A 35 -8.38 -9.89 0.11
N THR A 36 -7.44 -9.10 0.65
CA THR A 36 -6.01 -9.24 0.35
C THR A 36 -5.49 -10.62 0.74
N LYS A 37 -5.80 -11.08 1.95
CA LYS A 37 -5.37 -12.39 2.45
C LYS A 37 -5.90 -13.52 1.56
N ASN A 38 -7.19 -13.49 1.22
CA ASN A 38 -7.79 -14.50 0.35
C ASN A 38 -7.16 -14.52 -1.04
N PHE A 39 -6.82 -13.36 -1.60
CA PHE A 39 -6.10 -13.25 -2.86
C PHE A 39 -4.70 -13.86 -2.77
N ILE A 40 -3.91 -13.47 -1.76
CA ILE A 40 -2.56 -14.01 -1.56
C ILE A 40 -2.57 -15.52 -1.27
N ASP A 41 -3.54 -16.03 -0.51
CA ASP A 41 -3.70 -17.48 -0.28
C ASP A 41 -3.95 -18.24 -1.60
N LYS A 42 -4.70 -17.65 -2.55
CA LYS A 42 -4.87 -18.23 -3.89
C LYS A 42 -3.56 -18.22 -4.67
N LEU A 43 -2.83 -17.12 -4.67
CA LEU A 43 -1.52 -17.00 -5.33
C LEU A 43 -0.53 -18.02 -4.78
N ASN A 44 -0.48 -18.15 -3.45
CA ASN A 44 0.42 -19.06 -2.74
C ASN A 44 0.26 -20.52 -3.14
N LYS A 45 -0.86 -20.96 -3.72
CA LYS A 45 -1.02 -22.34 -4.22
C LYS A 45 0.01 -22.68 -5.29
N ASN A 46 0.42 -21.70 -6.10
CA ASN A 46 1.36 -21.89 -7.21
C ASN A 46 2.62 -21.01 -7.09
N SER A 47 2.66 -20.07 -6.14
CA SER A 47 3.76 -19.11 -6.01
C SER A 47 5.14 -19.77 -5.82
N PRO A 48 6.21 -19.26 -6.47
CA PRO A 48 7.58 -19.72 -6.27
C PRO A 48 8.12 -19.43 -4.86
N ARG A 49 7.58 -18.40 -4.18
CA ARG A 49 7.91 -18.04 -2.79
C ARG A 49 6.65 -17.66 -2.03
N LYS A 50 6.51 -18.14 -0.80
CA LYS A 50 5.30 -17.85 -0.01
C LYS A 50 5.27 -16.39 0.43
N ILE A 51 4.08 -15.81 0.39
CA ILE A 51 3.79 -14.48 0.92
C ILE A 51 2.80 -14.65 2.08
N GLN A 52 3.10 -14.10 3.24
CA GLN A 52 2.20 -14.05 4.40
C GLN A 52 1.58 -12.67 4.48
N VAL A 53 0.29 -12.61 4.81
CA VAL A 53 -0.41 -11.35 5.09
C VAL A 53 -0.95 -11.42 6.51
N GLN A 54 -0.66 -10.41 7.31
CA GLN A 54 -1.10 -10.34 8.70
C GLN A 54 -1.65 -8.95 9.02
N GLU A 55 -2.80 -8.90 9.67
CA GLU A 55 -3.43 -7.67 10.16
C GLU A 55 -2.90 -7.32 11.56
N PHE A 56 -2.62 -6.04 11.78
CA PHE A 56 -2.07 -5.53 13.05
C PHE A 56 -2.91 -4.44 13.71
N MET A 57 -3.91 -3.88 13.02
CA MET A 57 -4.89 -3.00 13.67
C MET A 57 -5.94 -3.85 14.38
N SER A 58 -6.11 -3.63 15.68
CA SER A 58 -7.15 -4.32 16.46
C SER A 58 -8.50 -3.61 16.35
N GLU A 59 -9.60 -4.35 16.54
CA GLU A 59 -10.96 -3.82 16.40
C GLU A 59 -11.34 -2.75 17.44
N SER A 60 -10.58 -2.65 18.54
CA SER A 60 -10.88 -1.73 19.67
C SER A 60 -9.66 -0.94 20.15
N GLY A 61 -8.52 -1.09 19.48
CA GLY A 61 -7.29 -0.37 19.80
C GLY A 61 -7.29 1.05 19.23
N THR A 62 -6.33 1.83 19.69
CA THR A 62 -6.01 3.11 19.04
C THR A 62 -4.89 2.86 18.02
N PRO A 63 -4.93 3.53 16.85
CA PRO A 63 -3.96 3.28 15.79
C PRO A 63 -2.50 3.43 16.23
N GLU A 64 -2.15 4.48 16.95
CA GLU A 64 -0.78 4.70 17.43
C GLU A 64 -0.29 3.59 18.37
N ASN A 65 -1.12 3.14 19.30
CA ASN A 65 -0.75 2.07 20.24
C ASN A 65 -0.55 0.74 19.52
N ASP A 66 -1.41 0.42 18.56
CA ASP A 66 -1.30 -0.84 17.82
C ASP A 66 -0.13 -0.81 16.82
N PHE A 67 0.14 0.35 16.21
CA PHE A 67 1.32 0.52 15.37
C PHE A 67 2.61 0.41 16.20
N GLN A 68 2.65 1.01 17.40
CA GLN A 68 3.79 0.84 18.31
C GLN A 68 4.00 -0.63 18.70
N LYS A 69 2.93 -1.37 19.00
CA LYS A 69 3.03 -2.82 19.30
C LYS A 69 3.59 -3.61 18.12
N LEU A 70 3.19 -3.28 16.88
CA LEU A 70 3.74 -3.88 15.67
C LEU A 70 5.25 -3.63 15.56
N VAL A 71 5.70 -2.41 15.78
CA VAL A 71 7.13 -2.07 15.75
C VAL A 71 7.88 -2.77 16.89
N GLU A 72 7.30 -2.80 18.09
CA GLU A 72 7.90 -3.41 19.29
C GLU A 72 7.94 -4.93 19.27
N SER A 73 7.05 -5.60 18.53
CA SER A 73 7.07 -7.05 18.40
C SER A 73 8.29 -7.56 17.63
N GLY A 74 8.96 -6.68 16.87
CA GLY A 74 10.04 -7.06 15.97
C GLY A 74 9.55 -7.89 14.79
N THR A 75 8.25 -7.93 14.53
CA THR A 75 7.69 -8.64 13.38
C THR A 75 8.22 -7.99 12.10
N LYS A 76 8.95 -8.75 11.31
CA LYS A 76 9.49 -8.28 10.03
C LYS A 76 8.35 -8.02 9.06
N CYS A 77 8.29 -6.80 8.54
CA CYS A 77 7.41 -6.38 7.45
C CYS A 77 8.26 -6.09 6.21
N ASP A 78 8.23 -6.97 5.21
CA ASP A 78 8.88 -6.71 3.93
C ASP A 78 8.03 -5.72 3.11
N GLY A 79 6.71 -5.81 3.23
CA GLY A 79 5.75 -4.84 2.75
C GLY A 79 4.85 -4.34 3.87
N LEU A 80 4.46 -3.07 3.83
CA LEU A 80 3.54 -2.43 4.77
C LEU A 80 2.39 -1.78 4.01
N VAL A 81 1.16 -2.10 4.39
CA VAL A 81 -0.07 -1.45 3.89
C VAL A 81 -0.68 -0.66 5.04
N ILE A 82 -0.88 0.64 4.84
CA ILE A 82 -1.62 1.51 5.74
C ILE A 82 -2.82 2.03 4.96
N SER A 83 -4.03 1.66 5.37
CA SER A 83 -5.27 2.06 4.68
C SER A 83 -6.21 2.82 5.61
N GLY A 84 -6.80 3.91 5.12
CA GLY A 84 -7.59 4.82 5.93
C GLY A 84 -8.06 6.04 5.14
N HIS A 85 -9.04 6.76 5.69
CA HIS A 85 -9.20 8.18 5.35
C HIS A 85 -7.88 8.87 5.70
N HIS A 86 -7.38 9.68 4.78
CA HIS A 86 -6.10 10.34 4.97
C HIS A 86 -6.16 11.81 4.54
N THR A 87 -5.79 12.67 5.47
CA THR A 87 -5.71 14.13 5.28
C THR A 87 -4.48 14.73 5.97
N GLY A 88 -3.50 13.93 6.38
CA GLY A 88 -2.36 14.34 7.20
C GLY A 88 -2.10 13.32 8.31
N SER A 89 -3.15 12.61 8.70
CA SER A 89 -3.16 11.41 9.54
C SER A 89 -4.01 10.32 8.88
N PHE A 90 -3.85 9.04 9.27
CA PHE A 90 -4.74 7.97 8.84
C PHE A 90 -5.83 7.71 9.88
N GLY A 91 -7.10 7.67 9.46
CA GLY A 91 -8.23 7.30 10.31
C GLY A 91 -9.24 6.44 9.56
N GLY A 92 -10.34 6.08 10.23
CA GLY A 92 -11.47 5.41 9.57
C GLY A 92 -12.35 4.64 10.54
N ALA A 93 -13.43 4.07 10.00
CA ALA A 93 -14.50 3.44 10.77
C ALA A 93 -14.06 2.24 11.64
N ARG A 94 -12.90 1.63 11.35
CA ARG A 94 -12.35 0.50 12.13
C ARG A 94 -11.48 0.94 13.29
N ALA A 95 -11.12 2.22 13.38
CA ALA A 95 -10.18 2.75 14.35
C ALA A 95 -10.84 3.70 15.35
N ASN A 96 -10.35 3.68 16.60
CA ASN A 96 -10.64 4.72 17.57
C ASN A 96 -9.48 5.73 17.62
N GLY A 97 -9.61 6.80 16.83
CA GLY A 97 -8.59 7.83 16.66
C GLY A 97 -7.86 7.73 15.32
N SER A 98 -6.72 8.41 15.22
CA SER A 98 -5.89 8.51 14.01
C SER A 98 -4.47 7.98 14.25
N LEU A 99 -3.77 7.65 13.16
CA LEU A 99 -2.34 7.40 13.10
C LEU A 99 -1.67 8.62 12.48
N GLU A 100 -1.07 9.45 13.32
CA GLU A 100 -0.40 10.68 12.91
C GLU A 100 0.93 10.39 12.22
N VAL A 101 1.26 11.18 11.18
CA VAL A 101 2.57 11.07 10.52
C VAL A 101 3.69 11.51 11.46
N ASP A 102 3.46 12.52 12.31
CA ASP A 102 4.38 12.96 13.36
C ASP A 102 4.74 11.83 14.33
N PHE A 103 3.77 10.98 14.66
CA PHE A 103 3.99 9.81 15.50
C PHE A 103 4.88 8.78 14.82
N LEU A 104 4.64 8.51 13.53
CA LEU A 104 5.50 7.63 12.72
C LEU A 104 6.93 8.18 12.61
N GLU A 105 7.10 9.48 12.38
CA GLU A 105 8.41 10.13 12.36
C GLU A 105 9.13 9.96 13.71
N LYS A 106 8.44 10.22 14.82
CA LYS A 106 8.99 10.06 16.17
C LYS A 106 9.43 8.62 16.44
N LEU A 107 8.64 7.62 16.02
CA LEU A 107 9.02 6.21 16.15
C LEU A 107 10.22 5.87 15.28
N SER A 108 10.28 6.36 14.04
CA SER A 108 11.39 6.09 13.11
C SER A 108 12.72 6.72 13.54
N CYS A 109 12.66 7.85 14.25
CA CYS A 109 13.82 8.51 14.84
C CYS A 109 14.38 7.80 16.09
N ASN A 110 13.68 6.78 16.61
CA ASN A 110 14.18 5.98 17.72
C ASN A 110 15.15 4.92 17.20
N ASP A 111 16.43 5.01 17.58
CA ASP A 111 17.48 4.06 17.18
C ASP A 111 17.11 2.59 17.42
N LYS A 112 16.28 2.30 18.44
CA LYS A 112 15.78 0.94 18.73
C LYS A 112 14.99 0.34 17.57
N TYR A 113 14.29 1.17 16.78
CA TYR A 113 13.34 0.73 15.75
C TYR A 113 13.85 0.94 14.32
N LYS A 114 15.05 1.49 14.15
CA LYS A 114 15.65 1.81 12.85
C LYS A 114 15.68 0.62 11.88
N ASP A 115 16.03 -0.55 12.38
CA ASP A 115 16.10 -1.78 11.56
C ASP A 115 14.71 -2.25 11.12
N TRP A 116 13.67 -1.97 11.91
CA TRP A 116 12.30 -2.28 11.53
C TRP A 116 11.83 -1.40 10.38
N PHE A 117 11.99 -0.07 10.51
CA PHE A 117 11.59 0.89 9.48
C PHE A 117 12.37 0.72 8.17
N SER A 118 13.69 0.48 8.25
CA SER A 118 14.52 0.15 7.08
C SER A 118 14.34 -1.28 6.58
N GLY A 119 13.57 -2.11 7.29
CA GLY A 119 13.17 -3.44 6.85
C GLY A 119 12.06 -3.40 5.80
N VAL A 120 11.22 -2.36 5.82
CA VAL A 120 10.11 -2.16 4.87
C VAL A 120 10.65 -1.78 3.50
N LYS A 121 10.28 -2.56 2.48
CA LYS A 121 10.72 -2.40 1.08
C LYS A 121 9.64 -1.92 0.13
N ALA A 122 8.38 -2.20 0.46
CA ALA A 122 7.22 -1.68 -0.26
C ALA A 122 6.24 -1.08 0.74
N LEU A 123 5.84 0.18 0.51
CA LEU A 123 4.91 0.90 1.36
C LEU A 123 3.69 1.31 0.53
N TRP A 124 2.52 0.75 0.84
CA TRP A 124 1.25 1.09 0.19
C TRP A 124 0.40 1.95 1.12
N LEU A 125 0.26 3.22 0.77
CA LEU A 125 -0.49 4.24 1.49
C LEU A 125 -1.87 4.44 0.84
N GLN A 126 -2.82 3.63 1.27
CA GLN A 126 -4.19 3.61 0.75
C GLN A 126 -5.08 4.65 1.45
N GLY A 127 -4.78 5.91 1.18
CA GLY A 127 -5.58 7.04 1.63
C GLY A 127 -5.44 8.22 0.68
N CYS A 128 -6.37 9.16 0.74
CA CYS A 128 -6.34 10.36 -0.09
C CYS A 128 -5.06 11.16 0.17
N ARG A 129 -4.48 11.76 -0.89
CA ARG A 129 -3.37 12.73 -0.80
C ARG A 129 -2.13 12.26 -0.03
N THR A 130 -1.92 10.95 0.12
CA THR A 130 -0.72 10.39 0.77
C THR A 130 0.57 10.73 0.00
N MET A 131 0.45 11.11 -1.28
CA MET A 131 1.54 11.62 -2.12
C MET A 131 1.45 13.13 -2.40
N GLY A 132 0.77 13.90 -1.54
CA GLY A 132 0.51 15.33 -1.76
C GLY A 132 -0.58 15.57 -2.81
N VAL A 133 -0.52 16.70 -3.52
CA VAL A 133 -1.56 17.15 -4.50
C VAL A 133 -1.28 16.80 -5.96
N GLY A 134 -0.14 16.17 -6.24
CA GLY A 134 0.35 15.90 -7.60
C GLY A 134 1.05 17.11 -8.24
N LYS A 135 1.37 17.02 -9.55
CA LYS A 135 1.93 18.15 -10.28
C LYS A 135 0.95 19.31 -10.24
N ILE A 136 1.45 20.49 -9.91
CA ILE A 136 0.80 21.76 -10.15
C ILE A 136 0.60 21.83 -11.67
N GLU A 137 -0.57 21.44 -12.16
CA GLU A 137 -1.08 22.08 -13.36
C GLU A 137 -1.04 23.56 -13.02
N ALA A 138 -0.37 24.38 -13.84
CA ALA A 138 -0.26 25.81 -13.59
C ALA A 138 -1.68 26.40 -13.53
N THR A 139 -2.31 26.34 -12.36
CA THR A 139 -3.67 26.77 -12.15
C THR A 139 -3.61 28.25 -11.85
N GLN A 140 -4.46 28.94 -12.59
CA GLN A 140 -4.71 30.36 -12.47
C GLN A 140 -4.95 30.69 -11.00
N GLU A 141 -4.36 31.80 -10.52
CA GLU A 141 -4.71 32.39 -9.23
C GLU A 141 -6.24 32.37 -9.05
N GLY A 142 -6.73 31.64 -8.04
CA GLY A 142 -8.17 31.57 -7.72
C GLY A 142 -8.84 30.19 -7.79
N ASP A 143 -8.13 29.11 -8.09
CA ASP A 143 -8.74 27.76 -8.01
C ASP A 143 -8.88 27.31 -6.54
N LEU A 144 -10.06 27.56 -5.97
CA LEU A 144 -10.43 27.23 -4.60
C LEU A 144 -10.22 25.74 -4.26
N GLN A 145 -10.17 24.86 -5.26
CA GLN A 145 -9.97 23.42 -5.09
C GLN A 145 -8.59 23.03 -4.57
N PHE A 146 -7.66 23.98 -4.43
CA PHE A 146 -6.35 23.76 -3.79
C PHE A 146 -6.22 24.47 -2.43
N SER A 147 -7.28 25.16 -1.98
CA SER A 147 -7.28 25.79 -0.65
C SER A 147 -7.61 24.78 0.44
N ALA A 148 -6.94 24.91 1.59
CA ALA A 148 -7.24 24.11 2.76
C ALA A 148 -8.69 24.34 3.24
N ASP A 149 -9.19 25.58 3.15
CA ASP A 149 -10.56 25.95 3.52
C ASP A 149 -11.62 25.18 2.71
N PHE A 150 -11.48 25.13 1.37
CA PHE A 150 -12.42 24.38 0.52
C PHE A 150 -12.48 22.89 0.87
N HIS A 151 -11.34 22.27 1.15
CA HIS A 151 -11.30 20.86 1.51
C HIS A 151 -11.77 20.59 2.94
N THR A 152 -11.48 21.51 3.85
CA THR A 152 -11.99 21.49 5.22
C THR A 152 -13.51 21.57 5.23
N GLU A 153 -14.12 22.45 4.42
CA GLU A 153 -15.58 22.52 4.29
C GLU A 153 -16.17 21.24 3.69
N ARG A 154 -15.53 20.69 2.65
CA ARG A 154 -15.99 19.47 1.97
C ARG A 154 -15.95 18.24 2.89
N VAL A 155 -14.83 18.00 3.58
CA VAL A 155 -14.67 16.85 4.48
C VAL A 155 -15.35 17.09 5.82
N GLY A 156 -15.33 18.34 6.31
CA GLY A 156 -16.04 18.80 7.49
C GLY A 156 -17.53 18.47 7.47
N ALA A 157 -18.15 18.51 6.28
CA ALA A 157 -19.56 18.18 6.08
C ALA A 157 -19.90 16.69 6.29
N VAL A 158 -18.91 15.79 6.32
CA VAL A 158 -19.10 14.33 6.43
C VAL A 158 -18.31 13.70 7.60
N LEU A 159 -17.75 14.50 8.51
CA LEU A 159 -16.92 14.02 9.63
C LEU A 159 -17.62 12.99 10.53
N GLU A 160 -18.92 13.17 10.80
CA GLU A 160 -19.72 12.22 11.59
C GLU A 160 -19.89 10.87 10.87
N GLU A 161 -19.96 10.88 9.53
CA GLU A 161 -20.08 9.67 8.70
C GLU A 161 -18.75 8.93 8.57
N ASP A 162 -17.64 9.67 8.52
CA ASP A 162 -16.28 9.12 8.41
C ASP A 162 -15.66 8.73 9.77
N HIS A 163 -16.39 8.94 10.88
CA HIS A 163 -15.94 8.68 12.26
C HIS A 163 -14.63 9.38 12.63
N LEU A 164 -14.32 10.51 12.00
CA LEU A 164 -13.12 11.29 12.28
C LEU A 164 -13.40 12.23 13.46
N ASN A 165 -12.85 11.93 14.63
CA ASN A 165 -12.97 12.78 15.82
C ASN A 165 -11.99 13.97 15.78
N LEU A 166 -12.08 14.78 14.71
CA LEU A 166 -11.22 15.94 14.45
C LEU A 166 -12.05 17.21 14.45
N SER A 167 -11.51 18.31 15.00
CA SER A 167 -12.15 19.61 14.84
C SER A 167 -11.91 20.17 13.44
N PHE A 168 -12.75 21.10 12.98
CA PHE A 168 -12.52 21.83 11.72
C PHE A 168 -11.16 22.54 11.70
N ALA A 169 -10.69 23.03 12.85
CA ALA A 169 -9.38 23.67 12.96
C ALA A 169 -8.25 22.66 12.75
N ASP A 170 -8.36 21.47 13.34
CA ASP A 170 -7.39 20.39 13.16
C ASP A 170 -7.35 19.94 11.70
N LEU A 171 -8.53 19.71 11.10
CA LEU A 171 -8.66 19.33 9.70
C LEU A 171 -8.03 20.37 8.76
N ASN A 172 -8.21 21.67 9.04
CA ASN A 172 -7.59 22.73 8.24
C ASN A 172 -6.07 22.76 8.38
N MET A 173 -5.54 22.49 9.58
CA MET A 173 -4.10 22.36 9.79
C MET A 173 -3.54 21.14 9.06
N GLU A 174 -4.22 19.99 9.11
CA GLU A 174 -3.80 18.78 8.40
C GLU A 174 -3.81 18.99 6.88
N PHE A 175 -4.86 19.63 6.34
CA PHE A 175 -4.90 20.02 4.93
C PHE A 175 -3.79 20.99 4.60
N SER A 176 -3.56 22.02 5.41
CA SER A 176 -2.48 22.97 5.18
C SER A 176 -1.12 22.28 5.10
N ALA A 177 -0.85 21.32 6.00
CA ALA A 177 0.38 20.52 5.98
C ALA A 177 0.46 19.56 4.78
N THR A 178 -0.66 18.96 4.37
CA THR A 178 -0.72 18.06 3.21
C THR A 178 -0.59 18.81 1.88
N LEU A 179 -1.07 20.05 1.83
CA LEU A 179 -1.00 20.95 0.69
C LEU A 179 0.31 21.75 0.65
N ASP A 180 1.12 21.69 1.72
CA ASP A 180 2.40 22.38 1.83
C ASP A 180 3.37 21.88 0.75
N GLN A 181 3.74 22.80 -0.13
CA GLN A 181 4.63 22.53 -1.26
C GLN A 181 6.11 22.59 -0.86
N ASP A 182 6.44 23.21 0.27
CA ASP A 182 7.81 23.35 0.78
C ASP A 182 8.24 22.13 1.60
N ASN A 183 7.29 21.34 2.12
CA ASN A 183 7.53 20.07 2.79
C ASN A 183 6.51 18.99 2.34
N PRO A 184 6.65 18.47 1.11
CA PRO A 184 5.68 17.53 0.55
C PRO A 184 5.54 16.30 1.45
N LEU A 185 4.30 15.93 1.75
CA LEU A 185 3.99 14.79 2.61
C LEU A 185 4.67 13.48 2.16
N SER A 186 4.84 13.29 0.85
CA SER A 186 5.57 12.15 0.29
C SER A 186 7.03 12.06 0.78
N GLU A 187 7.71 13.20 0.97
CA GLU A 187 9.07 13.21 1.49
C GLU A 187 9.15 12.78 2.95
N ARG A 188 8.09 13.04 3.74
CA ARG A 188 8.00 12.57 5.13
C ARG A 188 7.99 11.05 5.18
N TYR A 189 7.17 10.38 4.37
CA TYR A 189 7.16 8.92 4.29
C TYR A 189 8.48 8.33 3.81
N LEU A 190 9.17 8.98 2.86
CA LEU A 190 10.52 8.56 2.44
C LEU A 190 11.55 8.70 3.56
N ARG A 191 11.41 9.67 4.46
CA ARG A 191 12.27 9.78 5.66
C ARG A 191 11.96 8.72 6.70
N ILE A 192 10.67 8.42 6.92
CA ILE A 192 10.22 7.39 7.87
C ILE A 192 10.62 5.99 7.40
N PHE A 193 10.46 5.70 6.11
CA PHE A 193 10.71 4.38 5.49
C PHE A 193 11.79 4.51 4.40
N PRO A 194 13.07 4.69 4.79
CA PRO A 194 14.13 5.13 3.88
C PRO A 194 14.52 4.14 2.79
N THR A 195 14.02 2.90 2.84
CA THR A 195 14.31 1.88 1.83
C THR A 195 13.07 1.41 1.07
N ALA A 196 11.91 2.01 1.32
CA ALA A 196 10.67 1.58 0.72
C ALA A 196 10.40 2.32 -0.58
N THR A 197 10.01 1.60 -1.62
CA THR A 197 9.24 2.20 -2.71
C THR A 197 7.86 2.54 -2.16
N THR A 198 7.48 3.82 -2.25
CA THR A 198 6.23 4.33 -1.69
C THR A 198 5.17 4.49 -2.77
N PHE A 199 4.01 3.87 -2.55
CA PHE A 199 2.84 3.91 -3.42
C PHE A 199 1.71 4.61 -2.69
N GLY A 200 1.10 5.63 -3.30
CA GLY A 200 0.02 6.37 -2.66
C GLY A 200 -0.73 7.28 -3.63
N TRP A 201 -1.80 7.91 -3.16
CA TRP A 201 -2.70 8.72 -4.00
C TRP A 201 -2.34 10.20 -3.90
N THR A 202 -2.38 10.92 -5.02
CA THR A 202 -2.14 12.38 -5.07
C THR A 202 -3.41 13.21 -4.92
N ARG A 203 -4.59 12.61 -5.01
CA ARG A 203 -5.86 13.31 -4.85
C ARG A 203 -6.81 12.42 -4.09
N THR A 204 -7.68 11.71 -4.80
CA THR A 204 -8.69 10.85 -4.23
C THR A 204 -8.18 9.41 -4.21
N ALA A 205 -8.45 8.70 -3.11
CA ALA A 205 -8.32 7.26 -3.03
C ALA A 205 -9.72 6.62 -3.16
N PRO A 206 -9.82 5.36 -3.63
CA PRO A 206 -11.11 4.68 -3.73
C PRO A 206 -11.73 4.56 -2.33
N GLY A 207 -12.98 4.98 -2.17
CA GLY A 207 -13.76 4.73 -0.96
C GLY A 207 -14.41 3.35 -0.97
N VAL A 208 -15.11 3.01 0.11
CA VAL A 208 -15.80 1.70 0.27
C VAL A 208 -16.76 1.42 -0.89
N ASN A 209 -17.50 2.42 -1.35
CA ASN A 209 -18.44 2.28 -2.47
C ASN A 209 -17.76 2.02 -3.82
N ALA A 210 -16.53 2.51 -3.98
CA ALA A 210 -15.69 2.24 -5.14
C ALA A 210 -14.92 0.91 -5.01
N ARG A 211 -15.14 0.14 -3.93
CA ARG A 211 -14.43 -1.10 -3.60
C ARG A 211 -12.96 -0.92 -3.25
N SER A 212 -12.65 -0.02 -2.31
CA SER A 212 -11.28 0.24 -1.83
C SER A 212 -10.49 -1.03 -1.51
N GLU A 213 -11.16 -2.11 -1.08
CA GLU A 213 -10.58 -3.41 -0.78
C GLU A 213 -9.88 -4.10 -1.97
N LEU A 214 -10.10 -3.60 -3.20
CA LEU A 214 -9.44 -4.09 -4.41
C LEU A 214 -8.19 -3.30 -4.80
N SER A 215 -7.86 -2.18 -4.16
CA SER A 215 -6.81 -1.26 -4.65
C SER A 215 -5.47 -1.97 -4.76
N LEU A 216 -5.08 -2.70 -3.70
CA LEU A 216 -3.82 -3.46 -3.72
C LEU A 216 -3.83 -4.55 -4.80
N LEU A 217 -4.94 -5.27 -4.96
CA LEU A 217 -5.06 -6.36 -5.93
C LEU A 217 -4.95 -5.84 -7.36
N TYR A 218 -5.55 -4.68 -7.64
CA TYR A 218 -5.42 -4.01 -8.93
C TYR A 218 -3.99 -3.56 -9.19
N HIS A 219 -3.34 -2.94 -8.21
CA HIS A 219 -1.92 -2.59 -8.34
C HIS A 219 -1.06 -3.82 -8.69
N MET A 220 -1.24 -4.93 -7.96
CA MET A 220 -0.52 -6.18 -8.20
C MET A 220 -0.79 -6.77 -9.60
N ALA A 221 -2.03 -6.69 -10.07
CA ALA A 221 -2.40 -7.16 -11.41
C ALA A 221 -1.84 -6.30 -12.54
N HIS A 222 -1.85 -4.97 -12.38
CA HIS A 222 -1.19 -4.05 -13.30
C HIS A 222 0.33 -4.23 -13.33
N MET A 223 0.92 -4.54 -12.18
CA MET A 223 2.34 -4.88 -12.10
C MET A 223 2.66 -6.11 -12.94
N ALA A 224 1.84 -7.16 -12.81
CA ALA A 224 2.00 -8.36 -13.65
C ALA A 224 1.87 -8.05 -15.16
N GLN A 225 1.01 -7.10 -15.53
CA GLN A 225 0.87 -6.67 -16.93
C GLN A 225 2.09 -5.91 -17.45
N LYS A 226 2.57 -4.91 -16.69
CA LYS A 226 3.65 -4.01 -17.14
C LYS A 226 5.00 -4.69 -17.26
N GLU A 227 5.27 -5.63 -16.37
CA GLU A 227 6.49 -6.44 -16.41
C GLU A 227 6.40 -7.59 -17.44
N ASN A 228 5.34 -7.63 -18.27
CA ASN A 228 5.09 -8.64 -19.29
C ASN A 228 5.12 -10.07 -18.75
N TYR A 229 4.67 -10.27 -17.50
CA TYR A 229 4.55 -11.63 -16.97
C TYR A 229 3.52 -12.45 -17.75
N TYR A 230 2.55 -11.80 -18.41
CA TYR A 230 1.59 -12.46 -19.29
C TYR A 230 1.15 -11.59 -20.47
N ASP A 231 0.68 -12.24 -21.54
CA ASP A 231 0.11 -11.54 -22.70
C ASP A 231 -1.34 -11.10 -22.39
N VAL A 232 -1.50 -9.80 -22.20
CA VAL A 232 -2.78 -9.14 -21.90
C VAL A 232 -3.81 -9.31 -23.03
N LYS A 233 -3.37 -9.52 -24.28
CA LYS A 233 -4.26 -9.67 -25.44
C LYS A 233 -4.92 -11.05 -25.47
N ASP A 234 -4.19 -12.07 -25.05
CA ASP A 234 -4.65 -13.45 -25.12
C ASP A 234 -5.33 -13.91 -23.82
N ASN A 235 -4.99 -13.30 -22.67
CA ASN A 235 -5.51 -13.73 -21.36
C ASN A 235 -5.61 -12.58 -20.33
N PRO A 236 -6.50 -11.58 -20.55
CA PRO A 236 -6.64 -10.44 -19.64
C PRO A 236 -7.18 -10.89 -18.29
N ILE A 237 -6.59 -10.40 -17.20
CA ILE A 237 -7.21 -10.45 -15.87
C ILE A 237 -8.27 -9.35 -15.85
N ILE A 238 -9.54 -9.72 -15.66
CA ILE A 238 -10.66 -8.76 -15.57
C ILE A 238 -11.05 -8.55 -14.11
N ASP A 239 -11.18 -9.64 -13.35
CA ASP A 239 -11.37 -9.61 -11.91
C ASP A 239 -10.28 -10.45 -11.20
N PRO A 240 -9.33 -9.81 -10.48
CA PRO A 240 -8.28 -10.53 -9.77
C PRO A 240 -8.80 -11.43 -8.66
N LEU A 241 -10.08 -11.36 -8.25
CA LEU A 241 -10.62 -12.31 -7.28
C LEU A 241 -11.15 -13.59 -7.90
N ASN A 242 -11.67 -13.52 -9.13
CA ASN A 242 -12.46 -14.60 -9.71
C ASN A 242 -11.80 -15.25 -10.92
N ASP A 243 -10.95 -14.52 -11.64
CA ASP A 243 -10.48 -14.91 -12.98
C ASP A 243 -8.96 -15.20 -13.00
N ILE A 244 -8.43 -15.98 -12.04
CA ILE A 244 -7.00 -16.34 -12.03
C ILE A 244 -6.79 -17.83 -12.35
N THR A 245 -6.17 -18.12 -13.49
CA THR A 245 -5.64 -19.45 -13.80
C THR A 245 -4.39 -19.78 -12.98
N PRO A 246 -3.99 -21.06 -12.83
CA PRO A 246 -2.75 -21.40 -12.12
C PRO A 246 -1.51 -20.69 -12.67
N LYS A 247 -1.44 -20.49 -13.99
CA LYS A 247 -0.35 -19.74 -14.64
C LYS A 247 -0.35 -18.27 -14.22
N GLN A 248 -1.49 -17.58 -14.32
CA GLN A 248 -1.65 -16.20 -13.85
C GLN A 248 -1.37 -16.05 -12.36
N ALA A 249 -1.67 -17.07 -11.56
CA ALA A 249 -1.37 -17.05 -10.13
C ALA A 249 0.15 -17.00 -9.86
N VAL A 250 0.95 -17.73 -10.66
CA VAL A 250 2.43 -17.67 -10.58
C VAL A 250 2.94 -16.29 -11.01
N GLU A 251 2.40 -15.76 -12.10
CA GLU A 251 2.78 -14.47 -12.69
C GLU A 251 2.49 -13.30 -11.72
N LEU A 252 1.28 -13.26 -11.17
CA LEU A 252 0.88 -12.30 -10.13
C LEU A 252 1.76 -12.42 -8.89
N ALA A 253 2.00 -13.65 -8.41
CA ALA A 253 2.83 -13.84 -7.22
C ALA A 253 4.27 -13.35 -7.45
N THR A 254 4.82 -13.61 -8.64
CA THR A 254 6.17 -13.17 -9.02
C THR A 254 6.24 -11.65 -9.07
N ALA A 255 5.23 -10.99 -9.64
CA ALA A 255 5.14 -9.52 -9.65
C ALA A 255 5.10 -8.93 -8.22
N VAL A 256 4.37 -9.55 -7.30
CA VAL A 256 4.34 -9.13 -5.88
C VAL A 256 5.71 -9.31 -5.22
N ILE A 257 6.34 -10.47 -5.42
CA ILE A 257 7.67 -10.77 -4.88
C ILE A 257 8.69 -9.75 -5.39
N ASP A 258 8.67 -9.44 -6.68
CA ASP A 258 9.60 -8.50 -7.29
C ASP A 258 9.37 -7.07 -6.80
N THR A 259 8.12 -6.65 -6.63
CA THR A 259 7.79 -5.34 -6.02
C THR A 259 8.41 -5.17 -4.63
N ILE A 260 8.46 -6.25 -3.85
CA ILE A 260 9.02 -6.23 -2.48
C ILE A 260 10.54 -6.39 -2.49
N THR A 261 11.09 -7.20 -3.41
CA THR A 261 12.51 -7.62 -3.34
C THR A 261 13.44 -6.85 -4.26
N LYS A 262 12.91 -6.08 -5.23
CA LYS A 262 13.70 -5.32 -6.22
C LYS A 262 13.31 -3.82 -6.29
N PRO A 263 13.23 -3.09 -5.16
CA PRO A 263 12.72 -1.71 -5.11
C PRO A 263 13.60 -0.66 -5.80
N ASN A 264 14.82 -0.99 -6.25
CA ASN A 264 15.76 -0.05 -6.89
C ASN A 264 16.21 -0.49 -8.30
N ASP A 265 15.58 -1.52 -8.87
CA ASP A 265 15.85 -1.98 -10.23
C ASP A 265 14.85 -1.34 -11.22
N HIS A 266 14.89 -1.75 -12.49
CA HIS A 266 13.91 -1.34 -13.50
C HIS A 266 12.44 -1.60 -13.11
N CYS A 267 12.18 -2.49 -12.14
CA CYS A 267 10.85 -2.81 -11.63
C CYS A 267 10.18 -1.67 -10.87
N GLU A 268 10.94 -0.72 -10.30
CA GLU A 268 10.37 0.40 -9.54
C GLU A 268 9.50 1.30 -10.40
N ALA A 269 10.00 1.68 -11.58
CA ALA A 269 9.26 2.51 -12.53
C ALA A 269 7.96 1.84 -12.98
N SER A 270 8.00 0.53 -13.23
CA SER A 270 6.81 -0.24 -13.58
C SER A 270 5.81 -0.34 -12.43
N ALA A 271 6.28 -0.41 -11.17
CA ALA A 271 5.43 -0.41 -9.98
C ALA A 271 4.71 0.93 -9.78
N ILE A 272 5.44 2.03 -9.95
CA ILE A 272 4.83 3.37 -9.93
C ILE A 272 3.80 3.50 -11.05
N ASP A 273 4.15 3.09 -12.25
CA ASP A 273 3.24 3.13 -13.40
C ASP A 273 2.00 2.24 -13.21
N ALA A 274 2.16 1.05 -12.62
CA ALA A 274 1.08 0.11 -12.32
C ALA A 274 0.11 0.71 -11.29
N TRP A 275 0.65 1.43 -10.32
CA TRP A 275 -0.16 2.17 -9.35
C TRP A 275 -1.00 3.24 -10.05
N ILE A 276 -0.40 4.04 -10.94
CA ILE A 276 -1.12 5.08 -11.71
C ILE A 276 -2.23 4.46 -12.59
N ALA A 277 -1.96 3.34 -13.23
CA ALA A 277 -2.86 2.73 -14.22
C ALA A 277 -4.23 2.35 -13.65
N HIS A 278 -4.31 1.85 -12.40
CA HIS A 278 -5.59 1.43 -11.82
C HIS A 278 -6.41 2.56 -11.20
N GLY A 279 -5.77 3.69 -10.90
CA GLY A 279 -6.41 4.91 -10.45
C GLY A 279 -7.02 5.75 -11.59
N THR A 280 -6.64 5.48 -12.84
CA THR A 280 -7.13 6.26 -13.98
C THR A 280 -8.46 5.69 -14.49
N PRO A 281 -9.50 6.51 -14.75
CA PRO A 281 -10.76 6.03 -15.31
C PRO A 281 -10.54 5.41 -16.70
N ILE A 282 -10.48 4.07 -16.78
CA ILE A 282 -10.36 3.38 -18.07
C ILE A 282 -11.74 3.47 -18.74
N LYS A 283 -11.82 4.16 -19.88
CA LYS A 283 -13.05 4.30 -20.69
C LYS A 283 -13.64 2.95 -21.17
N ASN A 284 -12.93 1.83 -20.98
CA ASN A 284 -13.35 0.48 -21.30
C ASN A 284 -13.19 -0.41 -20.06
N LYS A 285 -14.27 -1.12 -19.69
CA LYS A 285 -14.36 -2.09 -18.59
C LYS A 285 -13.08 -2.96 -18.50
N GLY A 286 -12.26 -2.75 -17.48
CA GLY A 286 -11.03 -3.48 -17.22
C GLY A 286 -10.47 -3.18 -15.83
N LEU A 287 -9.40 -3.89 -15.43
CA LEU A 287 -8.66 -3.74 -14.16
C LEU A 287 -8.47 -2.27 -13.77
N GLY A 288 -9.26 -1.77 -12.82
CA GLY A 288 -9.21 -0.38 -12.38
C GLY A 288 -10.53 0.06 -11.76
N PHE A 289 -10.49 1.21 -11.09
CA PHE A 289 -11.68 1.76 -10.45
C PHE A 289 -12.54 2.55 -11.44
N SER A 290 -13.86 2.37 -11.33
CA SER A 290 -14.84 3.23 -11.99
C SER A 290 -15.33 4.27 -10.99
N ASN A 291 -14.51 5.28 -10.72
CA ASN A 291 -14.90 6.43 -9.91
C ASN A 291 -14.56 7.70 -10.69
N PRO A 292 -15.54 8.57 -11.02
CA PRO A 292 -15.26 9.83 -11.71
C PRO A 292 -14.42 10.81 -10.88
N ASP A 293 -14.35 10.60 -9.56
CA ASP A 293 -13.60 11.45 -8.63
C ASP A 293 -12.15 10.96 -8.37
N LEU A 294 -11.75 9.80 -8.94
CA LEU A 294 -10.37 9.28 -8.92
C LEU A 294 -9.50 9.92 -10.02
#